data_AF-A0A0L6ZBA2-F1
#
_entry.id   AF-A0A0L6ZBA2-F1
#
_cell.length_a   1.000
_cell.length_b   1.000
_cell.length_c   1.000
_cell.angle_alpha   90.00
_cell.angle_beta   90.00
_cell.angle_gamma   90.00
#
_symmetry.space_group_name_H-M   'P 1'
#
loop_
_entity.id
_entity.type
_entity.pdbx_description
1 polymer ?
#
loop_
_entity_poly.entity_id
_entity_poly.type
_entity_poly.pdbx_seq_one_letter_code
_entity_poly.pdbx_strand_id
1 'polypeptide(L)'
;MNSFKEETFLIEIKDELFYFYRNDEKIYLVKYKQNQLIEEKFIINNCKYLNNVILNHNNEISLIITSYETELILFTILNEEITNRITLIESLQNAKYVQIASVNNALNIFYINNNTLCFRILNNKLLLSPPLILDIIDKSCKPPFIINAENNELSICYIKNGYPNLIGYREFNFRKNSWSNFNVLDSAYFLIKDYSFIKFKEIIGYSFIFSKQNINNNLMRFGFGSKSNIKRDLIEEYSNIFSSNTIFLGLKNKFNLLYIVDNIIKLKEIDLNNNTEYIIDLDIFNIKNIKKFSFQSNNNIYTNFIFAIECENETIYTDNYFYRKHLDKSQKIEMNINNNYSAKNFTVKEIDSYEIANKDMYLNPIQENIVEELNIKLKKYEEKLNLISKNKAKNDEEKNKLRLGMASLYEEITKKYNRINTLEKALTEKQNLIFSYEKKLKDLTSSTSKLQNKELELGKKEEEILELKKLITEKDMERSNYSNELKNLKEEIAKLNRLVKDKTEEINNLKTQLNFLEEKNKESFIKKIFKTGY
;
A
#
# COMPACT_ATOMS: atom_id res chain seq x y z
N MET A 1 14.95 -12.85 4.17
CA MET A 1 14.14 -11.89 3.40
C MET A 1 12.68 -12.12 3.77
N ASN A 2 12.15 -11.41 4.79
CA ASN A 2 10.75 -11.59 5.19
C ASN A 2 9.87 -10.83 4.20
N SER A 3 9.22 -11.53 3.28
CA SER A 3 8.21 -10.95 2.39
C SER A 3 7.00 -10.54 3.24
N PHE A 4 6.81 -9.23 3.43
CA PHE A 4 5.63 -8.68 4.09
C PHE A 4 4.43 -8.82 3.16
N LYS A 5 3.68 -9.91 3.31
CA LYS A 5 2.34 -10.09 2.73
C LYS A 5 1.43 -10.68 3.80
N GLU A 6 0.42 -9.93 4.20
CA GLU A 6 -0.74 -10.52 4.87
C GLU A 6 -1.57 -11.20 3.78
N GLU A 7 -1.71 -12.52 3.88
CA GLU A 7 -2.51 -13.34 2.94
C GLU A 7 -3.63 -14.07 3.69
N THR A 8 -4.07 -13.44 4.78
CA THR A 8 -4.99 -14.01 5.76
C THR A 8 -5.93 -12.93 6.26
N PHE A 9 -7.23 -13.18 6.15
CA PHE A 9 -8.27 -12.20 6.45
C PHE A 9 -9.40 -12.86 7.24
N LEU A 10 -9.96 -12.13 8.22
CA LEU A 10 -11.11 -12.58 9.00
C LEU A 10 -12.29 -11.66 8.75
N ILE A 11 -13.44 -12.25 8.44
CA ILE A 11 -14.71 -11.55 8.27
C ILE A 11 -15.73 -12.19 9.20
N GLU A 12 -16.50 -11.40 9.90
CA GLU A 12 -17.62 -11.88 10.69
C GLU A 12 -18.95 -11.45 10.09
N ILE A 13 -19.86 -12.42 9.89
CA ILE A 13 -21.22 -12.19 9.40
C ILE A 13 -22.17 -12.95 10.31
N LYS A 14 -23.09 -12.24 10.98
CA LYS A 14 -24.14 -12.87 11.80
C LYS A 14 -23.60 -13.90 12.81
N ASP A 15 -22.52 -13.55 13.50
CA ASP A 15 -21.86 -14.36 14.55
C ASP A 15 -21.14 -15.61 14.05
N GLU A 16 -20.94 -15.70 12.74
CA GLU A 16 -20.09 -16.71 12.10
C GLU A 16 -18.82 -16.03 11.59
N LEU A 17 -17.68 -16.62 11.92
CA LEU A 17 -16.36 -16.11 11.60
C LEU A 17 -15.81 -16.87 10.38
N PHE A 18 -15.55 -16.13 9.31
CA PHE A 18 -15.02 -16.62 8.05
C PHE A 18 -13.54 -16.26 7.95
N TYR A 19 -12.70 -17.28 7.91
CA TYR A 19 -11.26 -17.16 7.77
C TYR A 19 -10.84 -17.51 6.35
N PHE A 20 -10.24 -16.53 5.68
CA PHE A 20 -9.70 -16.67 4.33
C PHE A 20 -8.19 -16.75 4.42
N TYR A 21 -7.61 -17.78 3.84
CA TYR A 21 -6.16 -17.86 3.71
C TYR A 21 -5.75 -18.47 2.39
N ARG A 22 -4.56 -18.07 1.95
CA ARG A 22 -3.88 -18.69 0.82
C ARG A 22 -2.96 -19.81 1.32
N ASN A 23 -3.06 -20.97 0.70
CA ASN A 23 -2.07 -22.03 0.83
C ASN A 23 -1.67 -22.48 -0.58
N ASP A 24 -0.38 -22.38 -0.89
CA ASP A 24 0.17 -22.52 -2.24
C ASP A 24 -0.55 -21.64 -3.27
N GLU A 25 -1.22 -22.25 -4.26
CA GLU A 25 -1.93 -21.54 -5.33
C GLU A 25 -3.44 -21.41 -5.07
N LYS A 26 -3.87 -21.85 -3.90
CA LYS A 26 -5.27 -22.04 -3.55
C LYS A 26 -5.68 -21.12 -2.42
N ILE A 27 -6.92 -20.65 -2.48
CA ILE A 27 -7.57 -19.95 -1.38
C ILE A 27 -8.58 -20.89 -0.74
N TYR A 28 -8.52 -20.92 0.59
CA TYR A 28 -9.43 -21.66 1.45
C TYR A 28 -10.32 -20.69 2.22
N LEU A 29 -11.56 -21.09 2.42
CA LEU A 29 -12.53 -20.51 3.33
C LEU A 29 -12.71 -21.48 4.49
N VAL A 30 -12.53 -20.99 5.71
CA VAL A 30 -12.85 -21.73 6.93
C VAL A 30 -13.95 -21.00 7.66
N LYS A 31 -14.97 -21.74 8.09
CA LYS A 31 -16.09 -21.21 8.83
C LYS A 31 -16.02 -21.68 10.27
N TYR A 32 -16.11 -20.74 11.18
CA TYR A 32 -16.23 -20.98 12.60
C TYR A 32 -17.56 -20.43 13.12
N LYS A 33 -18.13 -21.13 14.10
CA LYS A 33 -19.27 -20.65 14.87
C LYS A 33 -18.97 -20.86 16.35
N GLN A 34 -19.00 -19.77 17.13
CA GLN A 34 -18.68 -19.81 18.56
C GLN A 34 -17.33 -20.52 18.85
N ASN A 35 -16.30 -20.19 18.05
CA ASN A 35 -14.96 -20.80 18.10
C ASN A 35 -14.88 -22.29 17.75
N GLN A 36 -15.94 -22.91 17.23
CA GLN A 36 -15.91 -24.27 16.72
C GLN A 36 -15.81 -24.27 15.19
N LEU A 37 -14.90 -25.09 14.66
CA LEU A 37 -14.76 -25.31 13.22
C LEU A 37 -16.02 -25.99 12.69
N ILE A 38 -16.68 -25.36 11.73
CA ILE A 38 -17.86 -25.90 11.04
C ILE A 38 -17.45 -26.55 9.72
N GLU A 39 -16.70 -25.82 8.91
CA GLU A 39 -16.23 -26.30 7.61
C GLU A 39 -14.92 -25.63 7.21
N GLU A 40 -14.15 -26.34 6.38
CA GLU A 40 -13.03 -25.81 5.62
C GLU A 40 -13.22 -26.24 4.17
N LYS A 41 -13.23 -25.29 3.24
CA LYS A 41 -13.36 -25.57 1.81
C LYS A 41 -12.43 -24.74 0.97
N PHE A 42 -11.97 -25.37 -0.11
CA PHE A 42 -11.26 -24.70 -1.18
C PHE A 42 -12.26 -23.90 -2.04
N ILE A 43 -11.92 -22.65 -2.39
CA ILE A 43 -12.79 -21.78 -3.18
C ILE A 43 -12.19 -21.31 -4.50
N ILE A 44 -10.88 -21.00 -4.56
CA ILE A 44 -10.25 -20.38 -5.75
C ILE A 44 -8.86 -20.97 -6.01
N ASN A 45 -8.56 -21.32 -7.26
CA ASN A 45 -7.22 -21.72 -7.73
C ASN A 45 -6.49 -20.55 -8.41
N ASN A 46 -5.22 -20.79 -8.79
CA ASN A 46 -4.40 -19.85 -9.56
C ASN A 46 -4.19 -18.49 -8.86
N CYS A 47 -4.14 -18.51 -7.53
CA CYS A 47 -3.90 -17.33 -6.71
C CYS A 47 -2.42 -17.17 -6.40
N LYS A 48 -1.79 -16.14 -6.98
CA LYS A 48 -0.42 -15.75 -6.64
C LYS A 48 -0.37 -14.98 -5.33
N TYR A 49 -1.31 -14.07 -5.09
CA TYR A 49 -1.44 -13.31 -3.83
C TYR A 49 -2.91 -13.06 -3.49
N LEU A 50 -3.28 -13.26 -2.22
CA LEU A 50 -4.56 -12.79 -1.69
C LEU A 50 -4.37 -11.35 -1.21
N ASN A 51 -4.88 -10.36 -1.94
CA ASN A 51 -4.62 -8.95 -1.65
C ASN A 51 -5.58 -8.37 -0.63
N ASN A 52 -6.88 -8.71 -0.72
CA ASN A 52 -7.85 -8.26 0.26
C ASN A 52 -9.12 -9.11 0.25
N VAL A 53 -9.86 -9.04 1.35
CA VAL A 53 -11.24 -9.53 1.47
C VAL A 53 -12.07 -8.40 2.08
N ILE A 54 -13.14 -8.00 1.40
CA ILE A 54 -13.98 -6.85 1.75
C ILE A 54 -15.39 -7.34 2.04
N LEU A 55 -15.95 -6.93 3.17
CA LEU A 55 -17.36 -7.15 3.51
C LEU A 55 -18.20 -5.98 3.01
N ASN A 56 -19.19 -6.28 2.18
CA ASN A 56 -20.11 -5.30 1.62
C ASN A 56 -21.29 -5.08 2.59
N HIS A 57 -21.99 -3.94 2.50
CA HIS A 57 -23.19 -3.69 3.31
C HIS A 57 -24.33 -4.71 3.12
N ASN A 58 -24.35 -5.42 1.99
CA ASN A 58 -25.32 -6.48 1.71
C ASN A 58 -24.91 -7.85 2.30
N ASN A 59 -23.86 -7.90 3.12
CA ASN A 59 -23.22 -9.14 3.60
C ASN A 59 -22.61 -10.03 2.49
N GLU A 60 -22.38 -9.44 1.33
CA GLU A 60 -21.58 -10.07 0.27
C GLU A 60 -20.10 -9.90 0.59
N ILE A 61 -19.30 -10.90 0.22
CA ILE A 61 -17.86 -10.85 0.41
C ILE A 61 -17.20 -10.65 -0.96
N SER A 62 -16.42 -9.59 -1.09
CA SER A 62 -15.60 -9.33 -2.28
C SER A 62 -14.17 -9.76 -1.99
N LEU A 63 -13.68 -10.75 -2.73
CA LEU A 63 -12.35 -11.29 -2.59
C LEU A 63 -11.47 -10.81 -3.75
N ILE A 64 -10.33 -10.18 -3.44
CA ILE A 64 -9.45 -9.59 -4.46
C ILE A 64 -8.10 -10.28 -4.46
N ILE A 65 -7.71 -10.83 -5.61
CA ILE A 65 -6.47 -11.59 -5.79
C ILE A 65 -5.59 -11.00 -6.88
N THR A 66 -4.31 -11.35 -6.83
CA THR A 66 -3.42 -11.27 -7.98
C THR A 66 -3.21 -12.66 -8.56
N SER A 67 -3.46 -12.84 -9.86
CA SER A 67 -3.17 -14.07 -10.59
C SER A 67 -1.68 -14.22 -10.86
N TYR A 68 -1.26 -15.40 -11.33
CA TYR A 68 0.12 -15.62 -11.79
C TYR A 68 0.48 -14.78 -13.02
N GLU A 69 -0.51 -14.45 -13.84
CA GLU A 69 -0.43 -13.54 -14.99
C GLU A 69 -0.37 -12.06 -14.57
N THR A 70 -0.31 -11.77 -13.26
CA THR A 70 -0.22 -10.43 -12.66
C THR A 70 -1.47 -9.56 -12.79
N GLU A 71 -2.60 -10.18 -13.15
CA GLU A 71 -3.91 -9.53 -13.18
C GLU A 71 -4.47 -9.37 -11.76
N LEU A 72 -5.16 -8.25 -11.51
CA LEU A 72 -5.98 -8.06 -10.32
C LEU A 72 -7.40 -8.53 -10.63
N ILE A 73 -7.91 -9.51 -9.88
CA ILE A 73 -9.22 -10.12 -10.11
C ILE A 73 -10.07 -9.97 -8.85
N LEU A 74 -11.34 -9.59 -9.03
CA LEU A 74 -12.35 -9.56 -7.98
C LEU A 74 -13.30 -10.74 -8.16
N PHE A 75 -13.50 -11.49 -7.08
CA PHE A 75 -14.54 -12.50 -6.95
C PHE A 75 -15.60 -12.00 -5.97
N THR A 76 -16.86 -12.25 -6.28
CA THR A 76 -17.97 -12.01 -5.35
C THR A 76 -18.42 -13.34 -4.79
N ILE A 77 -18.48 -13.43 -3.47
CA ILE A 77 -18.96 -14.59 -2.72
C ILE A 77 -20.27 -14.19 -2.03
N LEU A 78 -21.32 -14.95 -2.31
CA LEU A 78 -22.63 -14.81 -1.67
C LEU A 78 -23.07 -16.20 -1.23
N ASN A 79 -23.54 -16.33 0.01
CA ASN A 79 -23.90 -17.62 0.61
C ASN A 79 -22.80 -18.68 0.43
N GLU A 80 -21.54 -18.25 0.60
CA GLU A 80 -20.34 -19.10 0.55
C GLU A 80 -20.03 -19.71 -0.84
N GLU A 81 -20.73 -19.27 -1.90
CA GLU A 81 -20.47 -19.64 -3.29
C GLU A 81 -19.98 -18.44 -4.10
N ILE A 82 -19.11 -18.70 -5.07
CA ILE A 82 -18.65 -17.68 -6.02
C ILE A 82 -19.76 -17.40 -7.03
N THR A 83 -20.24 -16.17 -7.06
CA THR A 83 -21.31 -15.74 -7.95
C THR A 83 -20.81 -14.94 -9.13
N ASN A 84 -19.67 -14.26 -8.99
CA ASN A 84 -19.14 -13.38 -10.03
C ASN A 84 -17.60 -13.34 -10.02
N ARG A 85 -17.01 -13.09 -11.19
CA ARG A 85 -15.58 -12.90 -11.42
C ARG A 85 -15.37 -11.75 -12.40
N ILE A 86 -14.60 -10.74 -11.98
CA ILE A 86 -14.28 -9.57 -12.79
C ILE A 86 -12.76 -9.35 -12.77
N THR A 87 -12.13 -9.27 -13.95
CA THR A 87 -10.75 -8.78 -14.07
C THR A 87 -10.76 -7.27 -13.91
N LEU A 88 -10.10 -6.76 -12.88
CA LEU A 88 -10.06 -5.34 -12.54
C LEU A 88 -8.99 -4.59 -13.34
N ILE A 89 -7.76 -5.14 -13.39
CA ILE A 89 -6.59 -4.52 -14.03
C ILE A 89 -5.66 -5.66 -14.52
N GLU A 90 -5.07 -5.52 -15.70
CA GLU A 90 -4.20 -6.55 -16.30
C GLU A 90 -2.77 -6.58 -15.72
N SER A 91 -2.33 -5.57 -14.96
CA SER A 91 -0.98 -5.52 -14.40
C SER A 91 -0.84 -4.59 -13.19
N LEU A 92 -0.48 -5.16 -12.04
CA LEU A 92 0.03 -4.43 -10.86
C LEU A 92 1.47 -4.89 -10.55
N GLN A 93 2.43 -4.40 -11.33
CA GLN A 93 3.84 -4.81 -11.15
C GLN A 93 4.45 -4.27 -9.86
N ASN A 94 5.16 -5.15 -9.13
CA ASN A 94 6.08 -4.86 -8.03
C ASN A 94 5.53 -4.16 -6.76
N ALA A 95 4.21 -4.16 -6.56
CA ALA A 95 3.61 -3.68 -5.31
C ALA A 95 3.85 -4.66 -4.13
N LYS A 96 4.24 -4.13 -2.97
CA LYS A 96 4.34 -4.87 -1.70
C LYS A 96 3.26 -4.37 -0.76
N TYR A 97 2.68 -5.28 0.04
CA TYR A 97 1.60 -4.99 1.00
C TYR A 97 0.48 -4.14 0.38
N VAL A 98 -0.45 -4.78 -0.32
CA VAL A 98 -1.59 -4.13 -0.96
C VAL A 98 -2.78 -4.23 -0.02
N GLN A 99 -3.48 -3.13 0.22
CA GLN A 99 -4.75 -3.12 0.93
C GLN A 99 -5.73 -2.25 0.14
N ILE A 100 -6.97 -2.71 0.03
CA ILE A 100 -7.99 -2.14 -0.87
C ILE A 100 -9.25 -1.83 -0.08
N ALA A 101 -9.73 -0.59 -0.10
CA ALA A 101 -11.01 -0.22 0.50
C ALA A 101 -12.06 0.09 -0.57
N SER A 102 -13.27 -0.44 -0.40
CA SER A 102 -14.42 -0.09 -1.24
C SER A 102 -15.14 1.11 -0.63
N VAL A 103 -15.07 2.28 -1.27
CA VAL A 103 -15.73 3.50 -0.80
C VAL A 103 -16.22 4.31 -1.99
N ASN A 104 -17.46 4.83 -1.92
CA ASN A 104 -18.06 5.69 -2.95
C ASN A 104 -18.03 5.09 -4.37
N ASN A 105 -18.43 3.81 -4.50
CA ASN A 105 -18.46 3.07 -5.77
C ASN A 105 -17.11 3.02 -6.51
N ALA A 106 -16.01 3.04 -5.76
CA ALA A 106 -14.65 2.90 -6.26
C ALA A 106 -13.82 2.02 -5.34
N LEU A 107 -12.81 1.35 -5.91
CA LEU A 107 -11.80 0.63 -5.16
C LEU A 107 -10.59 1.53 -4.93
N ASN A 108 -10.30 1.78 -3.66
CA ASN A 108 -9.21 2.63 -3.19
C ASN A 108 -8.02 1.73 -2.84
N ILE A 109 -7.00 1.73 -3.70
CA ILE A 109 -5.88 0.80 -3.65
C ILE A 109 -4.69 1.49 -3.03
N PHE A 110 -4.20 0.94 -1.92
CA PHE A 110 -3.00 1.39 -1.23
C PHE A 110 -1.94 0.31 -1.32
N TYR A 111 -0.70 0.72 -1.53
CA TYR A 111 0.41 -0.22 -1.63
C TYR A 111 1.73 0.45 -1.28
N ILE A 112 2.71 -0.37 -0.94
CA ILE A 112 4.08 0.07 -0.73
C ILE A 112 4.90 -0.20 -1.97
N ASN A 113 5.56 0.83 -2.46
CA ASN A 113 6.66 0.70 -3.39
C ASN A 113 7.96 1.12 -2.67
N ASN A 114 8.83 0.15 -2.39
CA ASN A 114 10.02 0.32 -1.52
C ASN A 114 9.68 0.77 -0.09
N ASN A 115 9.75 2.08 0.19
CA ASN A 115 9.39 2.71 1.47
C ASN A 115 8.31 3.80 1.27
N THR A 116 7.77 3.90 0.07
CA THR A 116 6.80 4.94 -0.30
C THR A 116 5.40 4.36 -0.25
N LEU A 117 4.53 5.02 0.50
CA LEU A 117 3.11 4.73 0.53
C LEU A 117 2.44 5.38 -0.68
N CYS A 118 1.87 4.53 -1.54
CA CYS A 118 1.22 4.93 -2.78
C CYS A 118 -0.28 4.68 -2.72
N PHE A 119 -1.02 5.47 -3.47
CA PHE A 119 -2.48 5.44 -3.55
C PHE A 119 -2.96 5.53 -4.99
N ARG A 120 -3.97 4.73 -5.34
CA ARG A 120 -4.69 4.78 -6.63
C ARG A 120 -6.17 4.54 -6.43
N ILE A 121 -6.99 5.05 -7.33
CA ILE A 121 -8.43 4.82 -7.37
C ILE A 121 -8.75 4.06 -8.65
N LEU A 122 -9.43 2.93 -8.52
CA LEU A 122 -10.07 2.24 -9.62
C LEU A 122 -11.56 2.59 -9.59
N ASN A 123 -12.02 3.32 -10.61
CA ASN A 123 -13.41 3.75 -10.67
C ASN A 123 -14.34 2.65 -11.22
N ASN A 124 -15.63 2.93 -11.23
CA ASN A 124 -16.67 2.02 -11.75
C ASN A 124 -16.58 1.72 -13.26
N LYS A 125 -15.74 2.43 -14.02
CA LYS A 125 -15.43 2.15 -15.43
C LYS A 125 -14.17 1.31 -15.58
N LEU A 126 -13.64 0.76 -14.49
CA LEU A 126 -12.38 0.00 -14.45
C LEU A 126 -11.17 0.83 -14.92
N LEU A 127 -11.24 2.16 -14.80
CA LEU A 127 -10.14 3.05 -15.10
C LEU A 127 -9.36 3.34 -13.82
N LEU A 128 -8.06 3.02 -13.88
CA LEU A 128 -7.14 3.17 -12.77
C LEU A 128 -6.45 4.54 -12.82
N SER A 129 -6.59 5.33 -11.76
CA SER A 129 -5.94 6.65 -11.65
C SER A 129 -4.41 6.54 -11.73
N PRO A 130 -3.67 7.62 -12.06
CA PRO A 130 -2.22 7.66 -11.87
C PRO A 130 -1.83 7.38 -10.41
N PRO A 131 -0.62 6.83 -10.16
CA PRO A 131 -0.12 6.63 -8.80
C PRO A 131 0.13 7.96 -8.10
N LEU A 132 -0.46 8.13 -6.92
CA LEU A 132 -0.20 9.24 -6.02
C LEU A 132 0.70 8.78 -4.88
N ILE A 133 1.78 9.52 -4.63
CA ILE A 133 2.65 9.32 -3.47
C ILE A 133 2.06 10.06 -2.28
N LEU A 134 1.77 9.34 -1.20
CA LEU A 134 1.25 9.93 0.03
C LEU A 134 2.38 10.36 0.97
N ASP A 135 3.31 9.44 1.27
CA ASP A 135 4.39 9.68 2.23
C ASP A 135 5.50 8.62 2.13
N ILE A 136 6.58 8.84 2.88
CA ILE A 136 7.59 7.82 3.16
C ILE A 136 7.34 7.28 4.57
N ILE A 137 7.15 5.97 4.69
CA ILE A 137 6.68 5.33 5.93
C ILE A 137 7.73 4.39 6.52
N ASP A 138 7.67 4.21 7.85
CA ASP A 138 8.43 3.15 8.51
C ASP A 138 7.74 1.80 8.26
N LYS A 139 8.52 0.84 7.76
CA LYS A 139 8.09 -0.53 7.43
C LYS A 139 8.50 -1.56 8.49
N SER A 140 9.07 -1.11 9.60
CA SER A 140 9.48 -1.96 10.72
C SER A 140 8.28 -2.67 11.36
N CYS A 141 7.11 -2.01 11.36
CA CYS A 141 5.86 -2.53 11.91
C CYS A 141 5.09 -3.42 10.91
N LYS A 142 4.32 -4.37 11.46
CA LYS A 142 3.32 -5.17 10.73
C LYS A 142 1.95 -4.96 11.40
N PRO A 143 0.94 -4.41 10.69
CA PRO A 143 0.99 -3.91 9.32
C PRO A 143 1.73 -2.55 9.20
N PRO A 144 2.28 -2.21 8.02
CA PRO A 144 3.01 -0.95 7.80
C PRO A 144 2.10 0.28 7.66
N PHE A 145 0.82 0.09 7.35
CA PHE A 145 -0.22 1.11 7.44
C PHE A 145 -1.58 0.46 7.75
N ILE A 146 -2.53 1.23 8.28
CA ILE A 146 -3.90 0.81 8.59
C ILE A 146 -4.86 1.70 7.82
N ILE A 147 -5.68 1.11 6.95
CA ILE A 147 -6.81 1.81 6.31
C ILE A 147 -8.03 1.71 7.22
N ASN A 148 -8.74 2.82 7.36
CA ASN A 148 -10.03 2.89 8.03
C ASN A 148 -11.05 3.49 7.05
N ALA A 149 -12.00 2.66 6.61
CA ALA A 149 -13.01 3.01 5.63
C ALA A 149 -14.41 2.79 6.23
N GLU A 150 -15.06 3.85 6.67
CA GLU A 150 -16.36 3.80 7.34
C GLU A 150 -17.20 5.02 7.02
N ASN A 151 -18.53 4.87 6.95
CA ASN A 151 -19.46 5.97 6.69
C ASN A 151 -19.09 6.84 5.46
N ASN A 152 -18.63 6.21 4.38
CA ASN A 152 -18.11 6.90 3.18
C ASN A 152 -16.91 7.83 3.44
N GLU A 153 -16.25 7.71 4.58
CA GLU A 153 -14.98 8.34 4.89
C GLU A 153 -13.84 7.37 4.65
N LEU A 154 -12.71 7.91 4.21
CA LEU A 154 -11.49 7.13 3.99
C LEU A 154 -10.33 7.82 4.68
N SER A 155 -9.69 7.09 5.59
CA SER A 155 -8.50 7.55 6.29
C SER A 155 -7.43 6.46 6.33
N ILE A 156 -6.18 6.89 6.42
CA ILE A 156 -5.03 5.99 6.49
C ILE A 156 -4.11 6.45 7.62
N CYS A 157 -3.79 5.52 8.53
CA CYS A 157 -2.86 5.72 9.62
C CYS A 157 -1.56 4.99 9.34
N TYR A 158 -0.44 5.63 9.63
CA TYR A 158 0.89 5.07 9.43
C TYR A 158 1.92 5.78 10.31
N ILE A 159 3.10 5.19 10.42
CA ILE A 159 4.25 5.81 11.08
C ILE A 159 5.10 6.47 10.00
N LYS A 160 5.28 7.78 10.10
CA LYS A 160 6.12 8.52 9.15
C LYS A 160 7.58 8.14 9.36
N ASN A 161 8.31 7.86 8.28
CA ASN A 161 9.73 7.58 8.35
C ASN A 161 10.50 8.84 8.78
N GLY A 162 11.06 8.83 9.98
CA GLY A 162 11.75 9.99 10.55
C GLY A 162 12.05 9.81 12.03
N TYR A 163 12.71 10.81 12.61
CA TYR A 163 12.98 10.86 14.06
C TYR A 163 12.47 12.18 14.65
N PRO A 164 11.64 12.15 15.71
CA PRO A 164 11.06 10.97 16.35
C PRO A 164 10.09 10.19 15.43
N ASN A 165 9.77 8.95 15.78
CA ASN A 165 8.75 8.16 15.08
C ASN A 165 7.39 8.82 15.30
N LEU A 166 6.81 9.40 14.24
CA LEU A 166 5.52 10.09 14.30
C LEU A 166 4.42 9.15 13.84
N ILE A 167 3.49 8.81 14.72
CA ILE A 167 2.24 8.14 14.35
C ILE A 167 1.20 9.20 14.02
N GLY A 168 0.50 9.01 12.91
CA GLY A 168 -0.51 9.97 12.45
C GLY A 168 -1.32 9.42 11.30
N TYR A 169 -2.26 10.23 10.83
CA TYR A 169 -3.18 9.82 9.79
C TYR A 169 -3.42 10.92 8.75
N ARG A 170 -3.89 10.50 7.58
CA ARG A 170 -4.44 11.40 6.55
C ARG A 170 -5.88 11.01 6.24
N GLU A 171 -6.66 11.99 5.81
CA GLU A 171 -8.05 11.83 5.40
C GLU A 171 -8.20 12.17 3.92
N PHE A 172 -9.00 11.39 3.21
CA PHE A 172 -9.30 11.67 1.82
C PHE A 172 -10.53 12.58 1.72
N ASN A 173 -10.37 13.72 1.05
CA ASN A 173 -11.48 14.60 0.73
C ASN A 173 -12.01 14.26 -0.66
N PHE A 174 -13.12 13.52 -0.72
CA PHE A 174 -13.75 13.11 -1.98
C PHE A 174 -14.21 14.30 -2.85
N ARG A 175 -14.63 15.43 -2.24
CA ARG A 175 -15.06 16.62 -3.00
C ARG A 175 -13.90 17.30 -3.71
N LYS A 176 -12.73 17.31 -3.08
CA LYS A 176 -11.50 17.92 -3.62
C LYS A 176 -10.62 16.92 -4.35
N ASN A 177 -10.96 15.63 -4.31
CA ASN A 177 -10.14 14.53 -4.81
C ASN A 177 -8.69 14.61 -4.31
N SER A 178 -8.51 14.92 -3.02
CA SER A 178 -7.22 15.26 -2.44
C SER A 178 -7.09 14.75 -1.01
N TRP A 179 -5.88 14.36 -0.62
CA TRP A 179 -5.56 13.99 0.75
C TRP A 179 -5.29 15.21 1.64
N SER A 180 -5.64 15.11 2.91
CA SER A 180 -5.22 16.08 3.93
C SER A 180 -3.70 16.06 4.12
N ASN A 181 -3.19 17.08 4.81
CA ASN A 181 -1.87 17.00 5.43
C ASN A 181 -1.83 15.85 6.45
N PHE A 182 -0.62 15.41 6.79
CA PHE A 182 -0.39 14.42 7.84
C PHE A 182 -0.77 15.00 9.22
N ASN A 183 -1.81 14.45 9.83
CA ASN A 183 -2.27 14.82 11.16
C ASN A 183 -1.53 13.96 12.19
N VAL A 184 -0.61 14.57 12.94
CA VAL A 184 0.16 13.89 13.97
C VAL A 184 -0.76 13.54 15.15
N LEU A 185 -0.75 12.27 15.56
CA LEU A 185 -1.46 11.78 16.74
C LEU A 185 -0.55 11.80 17.97
N ASP A 186 0.66 11.25 17.82
CA ASP A 186 1.65 11.13 18.88
C ASP A 186 3.07 10.98 18.31
N SER A 187 4.07 10.92 19.18
CA SER A 187 5.46 10.66 18.82
C SER A 187 6.19 9.74 19.81
N ALA A 188 7.13 8.96 19.30
CA ALA A 188 8.01 8.10 20.09
C ALA A 188 9.46 8.24 19.64
N TYR A 189 10.38 8.40 20.59
CA TYR A 189 11.82 8.41 20.31
C TYR A 189 12.39 7.00 20.10
N PHE A 190 11.65 5.96 20.51
CA PHE A 190 12.03 4.57 20.32
C PHE A 190 11.22 3.94 19.19
N LEU A 191 11.75 2.86 18.64
CA LEU A 191 11.09 2.08 17.59
C LEU A 191 9.72 1.60 18.08
N ILE A 192 8.70 1.90 17.29
CA ILE A 192 7.36 1.36 17.49
C ILE A 192 7.35 -0.08 16.98
N LYS A 193 6.81 -1.01 17.76
CA LYS A 193 6.76 -2.45 17.46
C LYS A 193 5.42 -2.88 16.87
N ASP A 194 4.33 -2.31 17.41
CA ASP A 194 2.95 -2.58 17.00
C ASP A 194 2.10 -1.34 17.27
N TYR A 195 1.06 -1.14 16.48
CA TYR A 195 0.11 -0.05 16.64
C TYR A 195 -1.28 -0.43 16.13
N SER A 196 -2.27 0.29 16.62
CA SER A 196 -3.65 0.18 16.19
C SER A 196 -4.25 1.57 16.04
N PHE A 197 -5.21 1.66 15.14
CA PHE A 197 -5.88 2.90 14.81
C PHE A 197 -7.33 2.60 14.49
N ILE A 198 -8.21 3.52 14.89
CA ILE A 198 -9.61 3.49 14.53
C ILE A 198 -10.13 4.92 14.41
N LYS A 199 -10.97 5.16 13.41
CA LYS A 199 -11.67 6.41 13.22
C LYS A 199 -13.13 6.14 12.92
N PHE A 200 -14.01 6.78 13.69
CA PHE A 200 -15.44 6.73 13.46
C PHE A 200 -16.02 8.14 13.61
N LYS A 201 -16.38 8.76 12.48
CA LYS A 201 -16.81 10.17 12.43
C LYS A 201 -15.72 11.07 13.03
N GLU A 202 -16.06 11.87 14.05
CA GLU A 202 -15.12 12.76 14.76
C GLU A 202 -14.26 12.05 15.80
N ILE A 203 -14.58 10.80 16.13
CA ILE A 203 -13.91 10.04 17.18
C ILE A 203 -12.69 9.33 16.59
N ILE A 204 -11.55 9.48 17.28
CA ILE A 204 -10.28 8.87 16.93
C ILE A 204 -9.76 8.09 18.13
N GLY A 205 -9.32 6.87 17.87
CA GLY A 205 -8.62 6.02 18.81
C GLY A 205 -7.32 5.51 18.22
N TYR A 206 -6.23 5.55 18.99
CA TYR A 206 -4.97 4.95 18.59
C TYR A 206 -4.22 4.36 19.79
N SER A 207 -3.36 3.38 19.53
CA SER A 207 -2.44 2.81 20.49
C SER A 207 -1.17 2.37 19.80
N PHE A 208 -0.04 2.43 20.48
CA PHE A 208 1.21 1.89 19.97
C PHE A 208 2.14 1.45 21.09
N ILE A 209 2.97 0.46 20.78
CA ILE A 209 3.89 -0.19 21.71
C ILE A 209 5.32 0.09 21.26
N PHE A 210 6.19 0.44 22.19
CA PHE A 210 7.61 0.70 21.95
C PHE A 210 8.45 0.23 23.13
N SER A 211 9.72 -0.09 22.89
CA SER A 211 10.65 -0.54 23.95
C SER A 211 11.80 0.43 24.15
N LYS A 212 12.14 0.72 25.42
CA LYS A 212 13.37 1.43 25.78
C LYS A 212 14.55 0.44 25.71
N GLN A 213 15.65 0.82 25.08
CA GLN A 213 16.78 -0.11 24.82
C GLN A 213 17.47 -0.66 26.08
N ASN A 214 17.34 0.01 27.24
CA ASN A 214 18.11 -0.33 28.45
C ASN A 214 17.29 -1.05 29.53
N ILE A 215 16.00 -1.27 29.30
CA ILE A 215 15.09 -1.91 30.26
C ILE A 215 14.20 -2.81 29.40
N ASN A 216 14.06 -4.09 29.74
CA ASN A 216 13.11 -4.98 29.07
C ASN A 216 11.64 -4.62 29.42
N ASN A 217 11.30 -3.34 29.30
CA ASN A 217 9.98 -2.80 29.54
C ASN A 217 9.40 -2.39 28.18
N ASN A 218 8.30 -3.04 27.82
CA ASN A 218 7.45 -2.57 26.75
C ASN A 218 6.51 -1.50 27.33
N LEU A 219 6.50 -0.34 26.69
CA LEU A 219 5.62 0.77 27.03
C LEU A 219 4.53 0.84 25.98
N MET A 220 3.29 1.07 26.41
CA MET A 220 2.17 1.27 25.51
C MET A 220 1.59 2.66 25.73
N ARG A 221 1.53 3.46 24.67
CA ARG A 221 0.76 4.71 24.66
C ARG A 221 -0.54 4.50 23.92
N PHE A 222 -1.56 5.19 24.37
CA PHE A 222 -2.83 5.25 23.66
C PHE A 222 -3.44 6.64 23.76
N GLY A 223 -4.31 6.94 22.82
CA GLY A 223 -5.10 8.15 22.84
C GLY A 223 -6.49 7.93 22.29
N PHE A 224 -7.46 8.62 22.90
CA PHE A 224 -8.85 8.55 22.52
C PHE A 224 -9.52 9.92 22.68
N GLY A 225 -10.37 10.28 21.72
CA GLY A 225 -11.16 11.50 21.80
C GLY A 225 -11.60 12.01 20.45
N SER A 226 -11.92 13.30 20.38
CA SER A 226 -12.28 13.97 19.13
C SER A 226 -11.06 14.51 18.41
N LYS A 227 -11.17 14.82 17.13
CA LYS A 227 -10.08 15.42 16.33
C LYS A 227 -9.42 16.65 16.97
N SER A 228 -10.19 17.46 17.69
CA SER A 228 -9.71 18.67 18.37
C SER A 228 -9.20 18.43 19.80
N ASN A 229 -9.62 17.33 20.42
CA ASN A 229 -9.28 17.02 21.81
C ASN A 229 -9.11 15.51 21.99
N ILE A 230 -7.87 15.04 21.75
CA ILE A 230 -7.45 13.66 22.00
C ILE A 230 -6.76 13.61 23.35
N LYS A 231 -7.33 12.84 24.29
CA LYS A 231 -6.71 12.54 25.57
C LYS A 231 -5.71 11.41 25.39
N ARG A 232 -4.56 11.49 26.06
CA ARG A 232 -3.45 10.54 25.93
C ARG A 232 -3.07 10.02 27.30
N ASP A 233 -2.69 8.76 27.35
CA ASP A 233 -2.21 8.12 28.57
C ASP A 233 -1.16 7.05 28.25
N LEU A 234 -0.44 6.60 29.27
CA LEU A 234 0.67 5.66 29.19
C LEU A 234 0.41 4.46 30.11
N ILE A 235 0.51 3.27 29.55
CA ILE A 235 0.55 2.02 30.30
C ILE A 235 1.99 1.52 30.30
N GLU A 236 2.55 1.35 31.50
CA GLU A 236 3.85 0.73 31.70
C GLU A 236 3.65 -0.71 32.17
N GLU A 237 4.15 -1.68 31.40
CA GLU A 237 4.11 -3.11 31.76
C GLU A 237 5.55 -3.62 31.80
N TYR A 238 5.91 -4.27 32.91
CA TYR A 238 7.23 -4.83 33.14
C TYR A 238 7.22 -6.30 32.70
N SER A 239 7.32 -6.55 31.39
CA SER A 239 7.34 -7.91 30.85
C SER A 239 8.30 -8.10 29.68
N ASN A 240 8.90 -9.28 29.63
CA ASN A 240 9.81 -9.71 28.55
C ASN A 240 9.07 -10.27 27.32
N ILE A 241 7.77 -10.58 27.45
CA ILE A 241 7.00 -11.32 26.44
C ILE A 241 6.01 -10.38 25.74
N PHE A 242 6.05 -10.42 24.41
CA PHE A 242 5.51 -9.42 23.49
C PHE A 242 4.05 -9.02 23.74
N SER A 243 3.83 -7.71 23.79
CA SER A 243 2.51 -7.10 23.81
C SER A 243 2.07 -6.69 22.41
N SER A 244 1.04 -7.36 21.91
CA SER A 244 0.26 -6.88 20.76
C SER A 244 -0.91 -6.07 21.30
N ASN A 245 -1.36 -5.06 20.56
CA ASN A 245 -2.56 -4.28 20.91
C ASN A 245 -3.59 -4.28 19.79
N THR A 246 -4.86 -4.21 20.18
CA THR A 246 -5.95 -3.83 19.29
C THR A 246 -6.90 -2.89 20.02
N ILE A 247 -7.64 -2.12 19.23
CA ILE A 247 -8.64 -1.17 19.69
C ILE A 247 -9.96 -1.56 19.07
N PHE A 248 -11.02 -1.49 19.87
CA PHE A 248 -12.37 -1.57 19.35
C PHE A 248 -13.29 -0.53 19.98
N LEU A 249 -14.25 -0.09 19.17
CA LEU A 249 -15.32 0.83 19.58
C LEU A 249 -16.61 0.04 19.73
N GLY A 250 -17.18 0.07 20.94
CA GLY A 250 -18.49 -0.53 21.22
C GLY A 250 -19.65 0.45 21.03
N LEU A 251 -20.89 -0.07 21.04
CA LEU A 251 -22.18 0.61 20.82
C LEU A 251 -22.43 1.93 21.57
N LYS A 252 -21.65 2.25 22.60
CA LYS A 252 -21.82 3.44 23.46
C LYS A 252 -20.68 4.47 23.32
N ASN A 253 -19.97 4.51 22.18
CA ASN A 253 -18.76 5.33 21.98
C ASN A 253 -17.66 5.05 23.02
N LYS A 254 -17.65 3.83 23.57
CA LYS A 254 -16.65 3.42 24.55
C LYS A 254 -15.44 2.87 23.82
N PHE A 255 -14.28 3.40 24.18
CA PHE A 255 -12.99 2.90 23.70
C PHE A 255 -12.56 1.75 24.57
N ASN A 256 -12.32 0.61 23.94
CA ASN A 256 -11.77 -0.53 24.64
C ASN A 256 -10.39 -0.85 24.05
N LEU A 257 -9.43 -0.96 24.95
CA LEU A 257 -8.07 -1.36 24.63
C LEU A 257 -7.88 -2.81 25.05
N LEU A 258 -7.61 -3.67 24.07
CA LEU A 258 -7.23 -5.05 24.31
C LEU A 258 -5.74 -5.20 24.01
N TYR A 259 -5.01 -5.72 24.98
CA TYR A 259 -3.58 -5.97 24.83
C TYR A 259 -3.19 -7.22 25.60
N ILE A 260 -2.17 -7.92 25.12
CA ILE A 260 -1.69 -9.16 25.74
C ILE A 260 -0.37 -8.87 26.44
N VAL A 261 -0.20 -9.36 27.66
CA VAL A 261 1.04 -9.24 28.42
C VAL A 261 1.33 -10.60 29.03
N ASP A 262 2.48 -11.18 28.68
CA ASP A 262 2.84 -12.55 29.05
C ASP A 262 1.73 -13.54 28.65
N ASN A 263 1.02 -14.05 29.64
CA ASN A 263 -0.05 -15.03 29.50
C ASN A 263 -1.42 -14.44 29.83
N ILE A 264 -1.58 -13.12 29.77
CA ILE A 264 -2.80 -12.44 30.22
C ILE A 264 -3.35 -11.56 29.09
N ILE A 265 -4.61 -11.78 28.70
CA ILE A 265 -5.36 -10.77 27.93
C ILE A 265 -5.86 -9.72 28.91
N LYS A 266 -5.41 -8.49 28.73
CA LYS A 266 -5.86 -7.34 29.49
C LYS A 266 -6.86 -6.53 28.68
N LEU A 267 -7.96 -6.17 29.31
CA LEU A 267 -9.06 -5.43 28.69
C LEU A 267 -9.43 -4.21 29.52
N LYS A 268 -9.21 -3.03 28.95
CA LYS A 268 -9.46 -1.74 29.62
C LYS A 268 -10.53 -0.94 28.88
N GLU A 269 -11.56 -0.51 29.61
CA GLU A 269 -12.53 0.47 29.12
C GLU A 269 -12.01 1.87 29.41
N ILE A 270 -12.15 2.76 28.44
CA ILE A 270 -11.81 4.15 28.59
C ILE A 270 -13.01 4.96 28.10
N ASP A 271 -13.65 5.67 29.03
CA ASP A 271 -14.70 6.64 28.71
C ASP A 271 -14.11 8.04 28.42
N LEU A 272 -14.82 8.83 27.62
CA LEU A 272 -14.53 10.24 27.32
C LEU A 272 -14.42 11.10 28.59
N ASN A 273 -15.06 10.68 29.70
CA ASN A 273 -15.14 11.39 30.97
C ASN A 273 -14.07 11.02 32.01
N ASN A 274 -12.98 10.33 31.62
CA ASN A 274 -11.80 10.05 32.48
C ASN A 274 -11.96 9.00 33.59
N ASN A 275 -12.98 8.14 33.57
CA ASN A 275 -12.94 6.93 34.39
C ASN A 275 -12.34 5.80 33.54
N THR A 276 -11.11 5.41 33.85
CA THR A 276 -10.55 4.14 33.38
C THR A 276 -11.13 3.03 34.25
N GLU A 277 -12.22 2.42 33.76
CA GLU A 277 -12.72 1.21 34.40
C GLU A 277 -11.91 0.04 33.85
N TYR A 278 -11.04 -0.49 34.70
CA TYR A 278 -10.40 -1.77 34.44
C TYR A 278 -11.49 -2.83 34.38
N ILE A 279 -11.61 -3.52 33.25
CA ILE A 279 -12.72 -4.44 33.03
C ILE A 279 -12.31 -5.83 33.51
N ILE A 280 -11.30 -6.43 32.87
CA ILE A 280 -10.94 -7.84 33.03
C ILE A 280 -9.47 -8.06 32.68
N ASP A 281 -8.76 -8.85 33.49
CA ASP A 281 -7.60 -9.65 33.06
C ASP A 281 -8.03 -11.12 32.94
N LEU A 282 -7.72 -11.75 31.81
CA LEU A 282 -7.96 -13.16 31.55
C LEU A 282 -6.63 -13.89 31.45
N ASP A 283 -6.37 -14.77 32.41
CA ASP A 283 -5.24 -15.69 32.33
C ASP A 283 -5.46 -16.72 31.22
N ILE A 284 -4.47 -16.85 30.34
CA ILE A 284 -4.38 -17.83 29.28
C ILE A 284 -3.19 -18.74 29.58
N PHE A 285 -3.45 -20.03 29.76
CA PHE A 285 -2.37 -20.99 29.96
C PHE A 285 -1.81 -21.45 28.61
N ASN A 286 -0.48 -21.56 28.55
CA ASN A 286 0.26 -22.20 27.44
C ASN A 286 0.03 -21.56 26.06
N ILE A 287 0.20 -20.24 25.96
CA ILE A 287 0.21 -19.53 24.67
C ILE A 287 1.39 -20.04 23.83
N LYS A 288 1.09 -20.63 22.66
CA LYS A 288 2.09 -21.03 21.67
C LYS A 288 2.41 -19.87 20.72
N ASN A 289 1.38 -19.14 20.31
CA ASN A 289 1.50 -18.12 19.29
C ASN A 289 0.35 -17.11 19.35
N ILE A 290 0.62 -15.88 18.94
CA ILE A 290 -0.38 -14.81 18.83
C ILE A 290 -0.26 -14.22 17.43
N LYS A 291 -1.38 -14.19 16.71
CA LYS A 291 -1.47 -13.58 15.37
C LYS A 291 -2.49 -12.46 15.38
N LYS A 292 -2.12 -11.31 14.81
CA LYS A 292 -3.00 -10.17 14.56
C LYS A 292 -3.53 -10.27 13.14
N PHE A 293 -4.85 -10.23 12.97
CA PHE A 293 -5.51 -10.38 11.67
C PHE A 293 -6.34 -9.15 11.35
N SER A 294 -6.26 -8.72 10.09
CA SER A 294 -7.21 -7.77 9.52
C SER A 294 -8.64 -8.31 9.67
N PHE A 295 -9.54 -7.49 10.20
CA PHE A 295 -10.89 -7.89 10.59
C PHE A 295 -11.95 -6.92 10.06
N GLN A 296 -13.07 -7.47 9.58
CA GLN A 296 -14.28 -6.73 9.24
C GLN A 296 -15.49 -7.47 9.78
N SER A 297 -16.53 -6.73 10.19
CA SER A 297 -17.74 -7.33 10.74
C SER A 297 -18.95 -6.50 10.37
N ASN A 298 -20.09 -7.17 10.18
CA ASN A 298 -21.40 -6.50 10.11
C ASN A 298 -22.06 -6.32 11.48
N ASN A 299 -21.38 -6.73 12.56
CA ASN A 299 -21.84 -6.55 13.92
C ASN A 299 -21.48 -5.17 14.47
N ASN A 300 -21.97 -4.88 15.67
CA ASN A 300 -21.93 -3.55 16.27
C ASN A 300 -20.57 -3.16 16.91
N ILE A 301 -19.57 -4.03 16.88
CA ILE A 301 -18.21 -3.70 17.35
C ILE A 301 -17.36 -3.33 16.15
N TYR A 302 -16.84 -2.11 16.17
CA TYR A 302 -15.97 -1.61 15.13
C TYR A 302 -14.51 -1.81 15.54
N THR A 303 -13.75 -2.56 14.75
CA THR A 303 -12.30 -2.75 14.90
C THR A 303 -11.66 -3.11 13.56
N ASN A 304 -10.40 -2.72 13.38
CA ASN A 304 -9.61 -3.09 12.20
C ASN A 304 -8.89 -4.43 12.37
N PHE A 305 -8.68 -4.88 13.62
CA PHE A 305 -7.90 -6.08 13.90
C PHE A 305 -8.45 -6.89 15.07
N ILE A 306 -8.34 -8.21 14.97
CA ILE A 306 -8.53 -9.14 16.10
C ILE A 306 -7.30 -10.02 16.26
N PHE A 307 -7.17 -10.66 17.42
CA PHE A 307 -6.16 -11.67 17.67
C PHE A 307 -6.72 -13.08 17.51
N ALA A 308 -5.89 -13.97 16.97
CA ALA A 308 -6.00 -15.40 17.22
C ALA A 308 -4.86 -15.83 18.12
N ILE A 309 -5.20 -16.43 19.25
CA ILE A 309 -4.26 -16.86 20.28
C ILE A 309 -4.28 -18.38 20.29
N GLU A 310 -3.22 -18.97 19.72
CA GLU A 310 -3.05 -20.42 19.63
C GLU A 310 -2.56 -20.94 20.99
N CYS A 311 -3.40 -21.72 21.65
CA CYS A 311 -3.10 -22.40 22.91
C CYS A 311 -2.82 -23.89 22.64
N GLU A 312 -2.52 -24.68 23.68
CA GLU A 312 -2.29 -26.12 23.49
C GLU A 312 -3.48 -26.88 22.90
N ASN A 313 -4.70 -26.53 23.32
CA ASN A 313 -5.91 -27.29 23.05
C ASN A 313 -6.95 -26.54 22.20
N GLU A 314 -6.80 -25.23 22.04
CA GLU A 314 -7.78 -24.39 21.34
C GLU A 314 -7.13 -23.11 20.78
N THR A 315 -7.85 -22.45 19.87
CA THR A 315 -7.51 -21.11 19.38
C THR A 315 -8.57 -20.14 19.85
N ILE A 316 -8.15 -19.10 20.58
CA ILE A 316 -9.04 -18.05 21.05
C ILE A 316 -9.02 -16.90 20.04
N TYR A 317 -10.18 -16.61 19.43
CA TYR A 317 -10.37 -15.43 18.60
C TYR A 317 -10.95 -14.29 19.44
N THR A 318 -10.36 -13.10 19.38
CA THR A 318 -10.90 -11.91 20.06
C THR A 318 -11.95 -11.19 19.21
N ASP A 319 -12.93 -11.93 18.70
CA ASP A 319 -14.02 -11.46 17.84
C ASP A 319 -15.23 -10.94 18.67
N ASN A 320 -16.36 -10.64 18.03
CA ASN A 320 -17.57 -10.22 18.76
C ASN A 320 -18.11 -11.29 19.72
N TYR A 321 -17.88 -12.58 19.47
CA TYR A 321 -18.30 -13.63 20.40
C TYR A 321 -17.48 -13.55 21.69
N PHE A 322 -16.15 -13.44 21.58
CA PHE A 322 -15.28 -13.20 22.73
C PHE A 322 -15.70 -11.95 23.50
N TYR A 323 -15.94 -10.84 22.78
CA TYR A 323 -16.36 -9.61 23.41
C TYR A 323 -17.72 -9.74 24.11
N ARG A 324 -18.74 -10.35 23.50
CA ARG A 324 -20.02 -10.58 24.18
C ARG A 324 -19.89 -11.46 25.41
N LYS A 325 -19.10 -12.53 25.32
CA LYS A 325 -18.87 -13.47 26.43
C LYS A 325 -18.22 -12.80 27.64
N HIS A 326 -17.30 -11.86 27.42
CA HIS A 326 -16.48 -11.27 28.48
C HIS A 326 -16.91 -9.84 28.87
N LEU A 327 -17.41 -9.01 27.96
CA LEU A 327 -17.79 -7.61 28.21
C LEU A 327 -19.27 -7.37 28.42
N ASP A 328 -20.13 -8.16 27.77
CA ASP A 328 -21.57 -7.91 27.78
C ASP A 328 -22.22 -8.48 29.06
N LYS A 329 -21.98 -7.78 30.18
CA LYS A 329 -22.58 -8.07 31.49
C LYS A 329 -24.12 -7.93 31.50
N SER A 330 -24.76 -7.55 30.38
CA SER A 330 -26.20 -7.26 30.33
C SER A 330 -27.12 -8.49 30.26
N GLN A 331 -26.61 -9.71 30.03
CA GLN A 331 -27.43 -10.94 30.07
C GLN A 331 -27.33 -11.75 31.38
N LYS A 332 -26.42 -11.41 32.31
CA LYS A 332 -26.30 -12.11 33.60
C LYS A 332 -27.13 -11.52 34.74
N ILE A 333 -27.88 -10.43 34.50
CA ILE A 333 -28.58 -9.68 35.57
C ILE A 333 -30.09 -9.99 35.66
N GLU A 334 -30.70 -10.71 34.70
CA GLU A 334 -32.14 -11.06 34.78
C GLU A 334 -32.47 -12.38 35.50
N MET A 335 -31.51 -13.03 36.17
CA MET A 335 -31.82 -14.19 37.04
C MET A 335 -31.38 -14.06 38.50
N ASN A 336 -30.95 -12.88 38.96
CA ASN A 336 -30.73 -12.64 40.38
C ASN A 336 -31.07 -11.20 40.78
N ILE A 337 -32.33 -10.81 40.61
CA ILE A 337 -32.93 -9.82 41.50
C ILE A 337 -33.76 -10.61 42.51
N ASN A 338 -33.07 -11.14 43.50
CA ASN A 338 -33.63 -11.26 44.84
C ASN A 338 -32.52 -10.97 45.85
N ASN A 339 -32.82 -9.98 46.68
CA ASN A 339 -32.26 -9.70 47.99
C ASN A 339 -31.01 -8.80 48.09
N ASN A 340 -31.32 -7.62 48.61
CA ASN A 340 -30.60 -6.84 49.63
C ASN A 340 -29.70 -5.71 49.15
N TYR A 341 -30.36 -4.57 48.89
CA TYR A 341 -29.81 -3.27 49.25
C TYR A 341 -29.75 -3.13 50.78
N SER A 342 -28.55 -2.94 51.32
CA SER A 342 -28.37 -2.21 52.58
C SER A 342 -27.23 -1.22 52.42
N ALA A 343 -27.59 0.04 52.17
CA ALA A 343 -26.68 1.17 52.24
C ALA A 343 -26.30 1.39 53.72
N LYS A 344 -25.02 1.25 54.07
CA LYS A 344 -24.49 1.72 55.35
C LYS A 344 -24.11 3.20 55.20
N ASN A 345 -24.97 4.05 55.72
CA ASN A 345 -24.66 5.45 56.02
C ASN A 345 -23.63 5.52 57.16
N PHE A 346 -22.53 6.24 56.94
CA PHE A 346 -21.63 6.66 58.02
C PHE A 346 -22.17 7.94 58.65
N THR A 347 -22.70 7.84 59.87
CA THR A 347 -22.99 8.98 60.76
C THR A 347 -21.77 9.30 61.61
N VAL A 348 -21.27 10.53 61.47
CA VAL A 348 -20.30 11.16 62.38
C VAL A 348 -21.03 11.47 63.69
N LYS A 349 -20.49 11.02 64.83
CA LYS A 349 -20.95 11.43 66.16
C LYS A 349 -20.05 12.56 66.68
N GLU A 350 -20.67 13.69 66.97
CA GLU A 350 -20.11 14.76 67.80
C GLU A 350 -19.80 14.23 69.20
N ILE A 351 -18.67 14.64 69.76
CA ILE A 351 -18.28 14.35 71.15
C ILE A 351 -18.59 15.61 71.95
N ASP A 352 -19.58 15.49 72.85
CA ASP A 352 -19.92 16.50 73.84
C ASP A 352 -18.76 16.74 74.81
N SER A 353 -18.38 18.01 74.93
CA SER A 353 -17.53 18.54 75.98
C SER A 353 -18.36 18.74 77.24
N TYR A 354 -18.04 18.09 78.36
CA TYR A 354 -18.18 18.63 79.72
C TYR A 354 -17.49 17.72 80.74
N GLU A 355 -17.04 18.33 81.84
CA GLU A 355 -16.49 17.75 83.07
C GLU A 355 -14.99 17.44 83.10
N ILE A 356 -14.16 18.48 83.33
CA ILE A 356 -13.21 18.50 84.45
C ILE A 356 -13.09 19.93 84.99
N ALA A 357 -14.01 20.31 85.88
CA ALA A 357 -13.81 21.39 86.83
C ALA A 357 -13.83 20.75 88.21
N ASN A 358 -12.63 20.55 88.79
CA ASN A 358 -12.32 20.45 90.22
C ASN A 358 -11.03 19.65 90.42
N LYS A 359 -9.88 20.36 90.47
CA LYS A 359 -8.72 20.04 91.31
C LYS A 359 -7.65 21.12 91.16
N ASP A 360 -7.91 22.28 91.78
CA ASP A 360 -6.83 23.12 92.25
C ASP A 360 -6.30 22.55 93.55
N MET A 361 -5.11 21.95 93.51
CA MET A 361 -4.08 22.02 94.56
C MET A 361 -2.88 21.16 94.15
N TYR A 362 -1.69 21.77 94.16
CA TYR A 362 -0.35 21.21 93.94
C TYR A 362 0.14 21.05 92.49
N LEU A 363 0.47 22.12 91.75
CA LEU A 363 1.35 21.99 90.57
C LEU A 363 2.00 23.29 90.01
N ASN A 364 2.25 24.33 90.84
CA ASN A 364 2.79 25.60 90.31
C ASN A 364 4.22 25.57 89.71
N PRO A 365 5.22 24.83 90.23
CA PRO A 365 6.59 24.89 89.66
C PRO A 365 6.85 23.92 88.49
N ILE A 366 6.00 22.92 88.28
CA ILE A 366 6.15 21.93 87.19
C ILE A 366 5.47 22.43 85.91
N GLN A 367 4.37 23.18 86.01
CA GLN A 367 3.69 23.78 84.87
C GLN A 367 4.53 24.90 84.23
N GLU A 368 5.21 25.74 85.02
CA GLU A 368 6.12 26.79 84.50
C GLU A 368 7.28 26.20 83.68
N ASN A 369 7.92 25.12 84.18
CA ASN A 369 9.00 24.44 83.46
C ASN A 369 8.54 23.81 82.13
N ILE A 370 7.35 23.20 82.12
CA ILE A 370 6.79 22.61 80.89
C ILE A 370 6.46 23.71 79.86
N VAL A 371 5.91 24.84 80.32
CA VAL A 371 5.61 25.99 79.46
C VAL A 371 6.89 26.60 78.90
N GLU A 372 7.95 26.71 79.69
CA GLU A 372 9.25 27.21 79.23
C GLU A 372 9.89 26.26 78.20
N GLU A 373 9.86 24.95 78.42
CA GLU A 373 10.35 23.95 77.46
C GLU A 373 9.56 23.98 76.14
N LEU A 374 8.24 24.15 76.22
CA LEU A 374 7.37 24.30 75.05
C LEU A 374 7.68 25.58 74.29
N ASN A 375 7.89 26.71 74.97
CA ASN A 375 8.27 27.98 74.33
C ASN A 375 9.62 27.89 73.61
N ILE A 376 10.60 27.19 74.19
CA ILE A 376 11.89 26.93 73.52
C ILE A 376 11.70 26.07 72.26
N LYS A 377 10.86 25.04 72.32
CA LYS A 377 10.53 24.21 71.15
C LYS A 377 9.80 25.04 70.08
N LEU A 378 8.86 25.88 70.48
CA LEU A 378 8.07 26.74 69.60
C LEU A 378 8.98 27.71 68.83
N LYS A 379 9.92 28.36 69.52
CA LYS A 379 10.93 29.23 68.90
C LYS A 379 11.81 28.48 67.88
N LYS A 380 12.23 27.25 68.20
CA LYS A 380 12.97 26.39 67.25
C LYS A 380 12.14 26.01 66.02
N TYR A 381 10.83 25.80 66.17
CA TYR A 381 9.95 25.52 65.04
C TYR A 381 9.69 26.76 64.18
N GLU A 382 9.57 27.94 64.78
CA GLU A 382 9.48 29.22 64.04
C GLU A 382 10.72 29.48 63.20
N GLU A 383 11.92 29.24 63.75
CA GLU A 383 13.18 29.35 63.00
C GLU A 383 13.23 28.37 61.82
N LYS A 384 12.79 27.12 62.01
CA LYS A 384 12.67 26.13 60.93
C LYS A 384 11.67 26.55 59.86
N LEU A 385 10.51 27.06 60.24
CA LEU A 385 9.48 27.55 59.31
C LEU A 385 9.98 28.74 58.48
N ASN A 386 10.72 29.65 59.10
CA ASN A 386 11.36 30.77 58.40
C ASN A 386 12.40 30.30 57.39
N LEU A 387 13.20 29.27 57.72
CA LEU A 387 14.16 28.69 56.79
C LEU A 387 13.47 27.98 55.61
N ILE A 388 12.42 27.21 55.88
CA ILE A 388 11.61 26.54 54.85
C ILE A 388 10.98 27.58 53.90
N SER A 389 10.46 28.69 54.45
CA SER A 389 9.85 29.76 53.65
C SER A 389 10.87 30.44 52.72
N LYS A 390 12.09 30.71 53.21
CA LYS A 390 13.19 31.24 52.38
C LYS A 390 13.60 30.27 51.28
N ASN A 391 13.73 28.97 51.60
CA ASN A 391 14.06 27.94 50.61
C ASN A 391 12.97 27.79 49.54
N LYS A 392 11.70 27.88 49.93
CA LYS A 392 10.57 27.85 49.01
C LYS A 392 10.61 29.01 48.02
N ALA A 393 10.85 30.24 48.50
CA ALA A 393 10.98 31.42 47.65
C ALA A 393 12.13 31.27 46.62
N LYS A 394 13.28 30.74 47.05
CA LYS A 394 14.42 30.48 46.16
C LYS A 394 14.10 29.42 45.10
N ASN A 395 13.44 28.33 45.50
CA ASN A 395 13.01 27.27 44.58
C ASN A 395 11.98 27.79 43.56
N ASP A 396 11.06 28.66 43.98
CA ASP A 396 10.08 29.27 43.08
C ASP A 396 10.75 30.19 42.05
N GLU A 397 11.80 30.92 42.44
CA GLU A 397 12.60 31.74 41.52
C GLU A 397 13.35 30.87 40.48
N GLU A 398 14.00 29.78 40.91
CA GLU A 398 14.67 28.83 40.02
C GLU A 398 13.67 28.14 39.06
N LYS A 399 12.50 27.73 39.57
CA LYS A 399 11.43 27.14 38.75
C LYS A 399 10.94 28.11 37.67
N ASN A 400 10.81 29.40 38.00
CA ASN A 400 10.43 30.42 37.03
C ASN A 400 11.51 30.64 35.95
N LYS A 401 12.80 30.66 36.34
CA LYS A 401 13.92 30.72 35.38
C LYS A 401 13.91 29.53 34.43
N LEU A 402 13.72 28.32 34.95
CA LEU A 402 13.61 27.10 34.13
C LEU A 402 12.41 27.17 33.18
N ARG A 403 11.25 27.65 33.64
CA ARG A 403 10.05 27.79 32.82
C ARG A 403 10.27 28.76 31.64
N LEU A 404 10.91 29.90 31.90
CA LEU A 404 11.27 30.86 30.85
C LEU A 404 12.29 30.28 29.86
N GLY A 405 13.30 29.56 30.36
CA GLY A 405 14.27 28.86 29.52
C GLY A 405 13.63 27.81 28.62
N MET A 406 12.71 27.01 29.16
CA MET A 406 11.93 26.04 28.37
C MET A 406 11.11 26.74 27.28
N ALA A 407 10.40 27.83 27.61
CA ALA A 407 9.62 28.57 26.62
C ALA A 407 10.47 29.08 25.46
N SER A 408 11.64 29.66 25.77
CA SER A 408 12.61 30.12 24.74
C SER A 408 13.11 28.98 23.86
N LEU A 409 13.43 27.82 24.45
CA LEU A 409 13.87 26.64 23.71
C LEU A 409 12.78 26.09 22.80
N TYR A 410 11.52 26.05 23.27
CA TYR A 410 10.38 25.65 22.44
C TYR A 410 10.21 26.56 21.22
N GLU A 411 10.40 27.87 21.38
CA GLU A 411 10.32 28.82 20.28
C GLU A 411 11.44 28.59 19.25
N GLU A 412 12.68 28.36 19.70
CA GLU A 412 13.80 28.02 18.81
C GLU A 412 13.59 26.69 18.07
N ILE A 413 13.11 25.66 18.77
CA ILE A 413 12.80 24.36 18.17
C ILE A 413 11.73 24.54 17.09
N THR A 414 10.68 25.31 17.36
CA THR A 414 9.61 25.59 16.40
C THR A 414 10.14 26.31 15.16
N LYS A 415 11.02 27.31 15.33
CA LYS A 415 11.67 28.02 14.21
C LYS A 415 12.52 27.07 13.37
N LYS A 416 13.34 26.23 14.01
CA LYS A 416 14.17 25.22 13.32
C LYS A 416 13.31 24.19 12.58
N TYR A 417 12.23 23.72 13.19
CA TYR A 417 11.29 22.78 12.58
C TYR A 417 10.64 23.36 11.31
N ASN A 418 10.17 24.60 11.37
CA ASN A 418 9.61 25.30 10.20
C ASN A 418 10.65 25.48 9.08
N ARG A 419 11.91 25.76 9.44
CA ARG A 419 13.01 25.83 8.47
C ARG A 419 13.28 24.48 7.82
N ILE A 420 13.30 23.39 8.58
CA ILE A 420 13.46 22.03 8.05
C ILE A 420 12.33 21.69 7.08
N ASN A 421 11.08 21.93 7.46
CA ASN A 421 9.92 21.68 6.58
C ASN A 421 10.03 22.45 5.24
N THR A 422 10.60 23.65 5.26
CA THR A 422 10.80 24.45 4.04
C THR A 422 11.88 23.83 3.15
N LEU A 423 12.97 23.34 3.76
CA LEU A 423 14.05 22.64 3.05
C LEU A 423 13.58 21.29 2.49
N GLU A 424 12.76 20.53 3.22
CA GLU A 424 12.19 19.27 2.75
C GLU A 424 11.28 19.45 1.53
N LYS A 425 10.46 20.52 1.51
CA LYS A 425 9.64 20.88 0.33
C LYS A 425 10.52 21.19 -0.88
N ALA A 426 11.52 22.04 -0.71
CA ALA A 426 12.46 22.38 -1.78
C ALA A 426 13.22 21.14 -2.29
N LEU A 427 13.61 20.23 -1.39
CA LEU A 427 14.27 18.98 -1.76
C LEU A 427 13.36 18.08 -2.59
N THR A 428 12.09 17.96 -2.20
CA THR A 428 11.08 17.17 -2.93
C THR A 428 10.85 17.73 -4.34
N GLU A 429 10.76 19.06 -4.48
CA GLU A 429 10.64 19.72 -5.79
C GLU A 429 11.85 19.44 -6.69
N LYS A 430 13.07 19.49 -6.13
CA LYS A 430 14.30 19.15 -6.87
C LYS A 430 14.36 17.67 -7.26
N GLN A 431 13.93 16.76 -6.39
CA GLN A 431 13.87 15.33 -6.70
C GLN A 431 12.88 15.04 -7.85
N ASN A 432 11.71 15.68 -7.83
CA ASN A 432 10.74 15.55 -8.92
C ASN A 432 11.30 16.08 -10.25
N LEU A 433 12.06 17.18 -10.20
CA LEU A 433 12.73 17.73 -11.38
C LEU A 433 13.79 16.76 -11.93
N ILE A 434 14.59 16.14 -11.06
CA ILE A 434 15.58 15.11 -11.43
C ILE A 434 14.89 13.94 -12.11
N PHE A 435 13.81 13.41 -11.53
CA PHE A 435 13.05 12.31 -12.12
C PHE A 435 12.50 12.67 -13.52
N SER A 436 12.03 13.91 -13.71
CA SER A 436 11.61 14.38 -15.02
C SER A 436 12.77 14.44 -16.03
N TYR A 437 13.98 14.83 -15.60
CA TYR A 437 15.14 14.86 -16.47
C TYR A 437 15.66 13.46 -16.81
N GLU A 438 15.66 12.53 -15.85
CA GLU A 438 16.02 11.12 -16.09
C GLU A 438 15.09 10.47 -17.12
N LYS A 439 13.79 10.74 -17.03
CA LYS A 439 12.82 10.27 -18.03
C LYS A 439 13.13 10.83 -19.41
N LYS A 440 13.36 12.14 -19.53
CA LYS A 440 13.74 12.78 -20.82
C LYS A 440 15.03 12.20 -21.39
N LEU A 441 16.03 11.94 -20.54
CA LEU A 441 17.29 11.31 -20.97
C LEU A 441 17.04 9.92 -21.54
N LYS A 442 16.23 9.09 -20.87
CA LYS A 442 15.89 7.75 -21.36
C LYS A 442 15.17 7.79 -22.71
N ASP A 443 14.23 8.71 -22.89
CA ASP A 443 13.51 8.90 -24.14
C ASP A 443 14.47 9.34 -25.27
N LEU A 444 15.39 10.26 -24.98
CA LEU A 444 16.46 10.70 -25.89
C LEU A 444 17.37 9.53 -26.27
N THR A 445 17.88 8.75 -25.30
CA THR A 445 18.72 7.58 -25.58
C THR A 445 18.02 6.58 -26.50
N SER A 446 16.74 6.29 -26.24
CA SER A 446 15.96 5.39 -27.09
C SER A 446 15.78 5.91 -28.52
N SER A 447 15.63 7.23 -28.67
CA SER A 447 15.51 7.89 -29.97
C SER A 447 16.83 7.86 -30.73
N THR A 448 17.96 8.09 -30.05
CA THR A 448 19.30 7.98 -30.62
C THR A 448 19.59 6.57 -31.12
N SER A 449 19.26 5.53 -30.35
CA SER A 449 19.43 4.14 -30.81
C SER A 449 18.59 3.82 -32.05
N LYS A 450 17.35 4.34 -32.14
CA LYS A 450 16.52 4.18 -33.34
C LYS A 450 17.13 4.88 -34.57
N LEU A 451 17.72 6.06 -34.38
CA LEU A 451 18.40 6.77 -35.46
C LEU A 451 19.65 6.02 -35.94
N GLN A 452 20.47 5.48 -35.03
CA GLN A 452 21.62 4.65 -35.38
C GLN A 452 21.22 3.41 -36.19
N ASN A 453 20.11 2.75 -35.82
CA ASN A 453 19.62 1.60 -36.61
C ASN A 453 19.18 2.02 -38.02
N LYS A 454 18.52 3.17 -38.16
CA LYS A 454 18.16 3.70 -39.49
C LYS A 454 19.37 4.09 -40.33
N GLU A 455 20.41 4.63 -39.71
CA GLU A 455 21.67 4.97 -40.38
C GLU A 455 22.35 3.70 -40.92
N LEU A 456 22.37 2.62 -40.13
CA LEU A 456 22.87 1.31 -40.59
C LEU A 456 22.04 0.73 -41.75
N GLU A 457 20.71 0.86 -41.70
CA GLU A 457 19.84 0.43 -42.81
C GLU A 457 20.07 1.25 -44.08
N LEU A 458 20.26 2.57 -43.94
CA LEU A 458 20.59 3.46 -45.06
C LEU A 458 21.91 3.06 -45.71
N GLY A 459 22.95 2.79 -44.92
CA GLY A 459 24.25 2.34 -45.43
C GLY A 459 24.13 1.07 -46.29
N LYS A 460 23.35 0.08 -45.83
CA LYS A 460 23.08 -1.14 -46.63
C LYS A 460 22.37 -0.85 -47.95
N LYS A 461 21.41 0.08 -47.96
CA LYS A 461 20.71 0.48 -49.18
C LYS A 461 21.61 1.26 -50.13
N GLU A 462 22.52 2.07 -49.61
CA GLU A 462 23.52 2.76 -50.44
C GLU A 462 24.46 1.77 -51.13
N GLU A 463 24.91 0.73 -50.44
CA GLU A 463 25.70 -0.37 -51.02
C GLU A 463 24.92 -1.08 -52.13
N GLU A 464 23.66 -1.45 -51.88
CA GLU A 464 22.78 -2.11 -52.87
C GLU A 464 22.57 -1.23 -54.11
N ILE A 465 22.37 0.09 -53.94
CA ILE A 465 22.26 1.03 -55.06
C ILE A 465 23.56 1.06 -55.88
N LEU A 466 24.72 0.96 -55.22
CA LEU A 466 26.02 0.97 -55.89
C LEU A 466 26.22 -0.30 -56.73
N GLU A 467 25.79 -1.45 -56.23
CA GLU A 467 25.79 -2.71 -56.98
C GLU A 467 24.85 -2.65 -58.19
N LEU A 468 23.62 -2.16 -57.99
CA LEU A 468 22.65 -2.00 -59.08
C LEU A 468 23.18 -1.05 -60.18
N LYS A 469 23.85 0.04 -59.82
CA LYS A 469 24.49 0.95 -60.78
C LYS A 469 25.56 0.25 -61.61
N LYS A 470 26.40 -0.61 -61.00
CA LYS A 470 27.39 -1.40 -61.74
C LYS A 470 26.71 -2.34 -62.73
N LEU A 471 25.69 -3.07 -62.27
CA LEU A 471 24.93 -4.01 -63.09
C LEU A 471 24.27 -3.32 -64.31
N ILE A 472 23.68 -2.12 -64.11
CA ILE A 472 23.12 -1.32 -65.21
C ILE A 472 24.19 -0.97 -66.23
N THR A 473 25.37 -0.52 -65.76
CA THR A 473 26.48 -0.14 -66.64
C THR A 473 26.96 -1.33 -67.48
N GLU A 474 27.05 -2.52 -66.87
CA GLU A 474 27.38 -3.77 -67.58
C GLU A 474 26.33 -4.13 -68.64
N LYS A 475 25.04 -4.03 -68.29
CA LYS A 475 23.93 -4.31 -69.22
C LYS A 475 23.87 -3.31 -70.37
N ASP A 476 24.20 -2.04 -70.13
CA ASP A 476 24.27 -1.03 -71.19
C ASP A 476 25.43 -1.32 -72.16
N MET A 477 26.57 -1.79 -71.67
CA MET A 477 27.68 -2.23 -72.53
C MET A 477 27.29 -3.46 -73.37
N GLU A 478 26.66 -4.47 -72.76
CA GLU A 478 26.13 -5.64 -73.50
C GLU A 478 25.14 -5.21 -74.59
N ARG A 479 24.20 -4.32 -74.25
CA ARG A 479 23.20 -3.82 -75.20
C ARG A 479 23.87 -3.09 -76.38
N SER A 480 24.90 -2.30 -76.12
CA SER A 480 25.67 -1.62 -77.17
C SER A 480 26.37 -2.63 -78.10
N ASN A 481 26.96 -3.69 -77.53
CA ASN A 481 27.58 -4.75 -78.32
C ASN A 481 26.55 -5.46 -79.22
N TYR A 482 25.42 -5.88 -78.67
CA TYR A 482 24.35 -6.50 -79.47
C TYR A 482 23.80 -5.57 -80.55
N SER A 483 23.69 -4.27 -80.26
CA SER A 483 23.26 -3.28 -81.26
C SER A 483 24.25 -3.17 -82.43
N ASN A 484 25.55 -3.25 -82.15
CA ASN A 484 26.59 -3.26 -83.18
C ASN A 484 26.56 -4.55 -84.01
N GLU A 485 26.42 -5.71 -83.37
CA GLU A 485 26.26 -6.99 -84.08
C GLU A 485 25.03 -7.00 -84.98
N LEU A 486 23.89 -6.51 -84.49
CA LEU A 486 22.67 -6.37 -85.29
C LEU A 486 22.87 -5.48 -86.51
N LYS A 487 23.63 -4.39 -86.38
CA LYS A 487 23.95 -3.52 -87.50
C LYS A 487 24.81 -4.24 -88.55
N ASN A 488 25.84 -4.97 -88.11
CA ASN A 488 26.70 -5.74 -88.99
C ASN A 488 25.91 -6.83 -89.75
N LEU A 489 25.06 -7.59 -89.05
CA LEU A 489 24.21 -8.60 -89.66
C LEU A 489 23.23 -8.00 -90.69
N LYS A 490 22.65 -6.83 -90.40
CA LYS A 490 21.80 -6.11 -91.38
C LYS A 490 22.57 -5.73 -92.64
N GLU A 491 23.82 -5.28 -92.49
CA GLU A 491 24.68 -4.94 -93.63
C GLU A 491 25.05 -6.19 -94.46
N GLU A 492 25.32 -7.33 -93.81
CA GLU A 492 25.55 -8.61 -94.49
C GLU A 492 24.31 -9.10 -95.25
N ILE A 493 23.13 -9.05 -94.62
CA ILE A 493 21.87 -9.38 -95.28
C ILE A 493 21.65 -8.48 -96.50
N ALA A 494 21.94 -7.18 -96.40
CA ALA A 494 21.84 -6.27 -97.54
C ALA A 494 22.81 -6.62 -98.67
N LYS A 495 24.04 -7.04 -98.36
CA LYS A 495 25.02 -7.51 -99.36
C LYS A 495 24.53 -8.80 -100.03
N LEU A 496 24.07 -9.78 -99.26
CA LEU A 496 23.53 -11.04 -99.78
C LEU A 496 22.32 -10.81 -100.68
N ASN A 497 21.40 -9.94 -100.28
CA ASN A 497 20.22 -9.59 -101.10
C ASN A 497 20.61 -8.95 -102.44
N ARG A 498 21.64 -8.09 -102.47
CA ARG A 498 22.18 -7.56 -103.74
C ARG A 498 22.74 -8.66 -104.61
N LEU A 499 23.56 -9.55 -104.04
CA LEU A 499 24.18 -10.66 -104.76
C LEU A 499 23.14 -11.63 -105.33
N VAL A 500 22.08 -11.95 -104.57
CA VAL A 500 20.94 -12.75 -105.04
C VAL A 500 20.24 -12.06 -106.20
N LYS A 501 20.01 -10.74 -106.10
CA LYS A 501 19.39 -9.97 -107.19
C LYS A 501 20.23 -10.01 -108.47
N ASP A 502 21.54 -9.72 -108.36
CA ASP A 502 22.47 -9.74 -109.48
C ASP A 502 22.51 -11.13 -110.15
N LYS A 503 22.58 -12.20 -109.35
CA LYS A 503 22.54 -13.59 -109.85
C LYS A 503 21.21 -13.94 -110.50
N THR A 504 20.10 -13.42 -109.98
CA THR A 504 18.77 -13.63 -110.57
C THR A 504 18.67 -12.96 -111.93
N GLU A 505 19.20 -11.74 -112.09
CA GLU A 505 19.30 -11.05 -113.37
C GLU A 505 20.20 -11.80 -114.35
N GLU A 506 21.35 -12.30 -113.90
CA GLU A 506 22.26 -13.14 -114.72
C GLU A 506 21.57 -14.41 -115.21
N ILE A 507 20.86 -15.12 -114.34
CA ILE A 507 20.07 -16.31 -114.71
C ILE A 507 18.99 -15.96 -115.74
N ASN A 508 18.29 -14.83 -115.57
CA ASN A 508 17.27 -14.39 -116.52
C ASN A 508 17.87 -14.06 -117.89
N ASN A 509 19.04 -13.41 -117.93
CA ASN A 509 19.78 -13.16 -119.17
C ASN A 509 20.26 -14.45 -119.84
N LEU A 510 20.75 -15.42 -119.06
CA LEU A 510 21.13 -16.73 -119.59
C LEU A 510 19.92 -17.48 -120.14
N LYS A 511 18.77 -17.42 -119.46
CA LYS A 511 17.50 -18.01 -119.96
C LYS A 511 17.07 -17.38 -121.28
N THR A 512 17.13 -16.05 -121.42
CA THR A 512 16.78 -15.39 -122.69
C THR A 512 17.75 -15.75 -123.82
N GLN A 513 19.05 -15.83 -123.53
CA GLN A 513 20.05 -16.31 -124.49
C GLN A 513 19.82 -17.77 -124.90
N LEU A 514 19.48 -18.64 -123.95
CA LEU A 514 19.20 -20.05 -124.21
C LEU A 514 17.94 -20.20 -125.09
N ASN A 515 16.87 -19.47 -124.77
CA ASN A 515 15.66 -19.43 -125.61
C ASN A 515 15.98 -18.94 -127.04
N PHE A 516 16.79 -17.89 -127.19
CA PHE A 516 17.22 -17.40 -128.50
C PHE A 516 18.01 -18.47 -129.28
N LEU A 517 18.93 -19.19 -128.62
CA LEU A 517 19.68 -20.28 -129.24
C LEU A 517 18.79 -21.46 -129.62
N GLU A 518 17.81 -21.82 -128.79
CA GLU A 518 16.82 -22.85 -129.08
C GLU A 518 15.97 -22.48 -130.31
N GLU A 519 15.50 -21.23 -130.40
CA GLU A 519 14.76 -20.72 -131.57
C GLU A 519 15.63 -20.72 -132.83
N LYS A 520 16.86 -20.21 -132.75
CA LYS A 520 17.82 -20.24 -133.86
C LYS A 520 18.15 -21.66 -134.31
N ASN A 521 18.22 -22.62 -133.39
CA ASN A 521 18.45 -24.02 -133.72
C ASN A 521 17.21 -24.64 -134.39
N LYS A 522 15.99 -24.29 -133.97
CA LYS A 522 14.75 -24.65 -134.68
C LYS A 522 14.72 -24.06 -136.09
N GLU A 523 15.08 -22.78 -136.28
CA GLU A 523 15.18 -22.17 -137.61
C GLU A 523 16.27 -22.80 -138.49
N SER A 524 17.42 -23.13 -137.91
CA SER A 524 18.53 -23.87 -138.56
C SER A 524 18.11 -25.27 -138.99
N PHE A 525 17.38 -25.99 -138.12
CA PHE A 525 16.81 -27.31 -138.40
C PHE A 525 15.78 -27.25 -139.54
N ILE A 526 14.89 -26.24 -139.51
CA ILE A 526 13.95 -25.96 -140.60
C ILE A 526 14.71 -25.67 -141.92
N LYS A 527 15.75 -24.82 -141.90
CA LYS A 527 16.59 -24.57 -143.09
C LYS A 527 17.33 -25.81 -143.60
N LYS A 528 17.70 -26.76 -142.72
CA LYS A 528 18.29 -28.05 -143.11
C LYS A 528 17.28 -28.98 -143.78
N ILE A 529 16.04 -29.01 -143.30
CA ILE A 529 14.94 -29.75 -143.94
C ILE A 529 14.66 -29.20 -145.34
N PHE A 530 14.67 -27.86 -145.51
CA PHE A 530 14.40 -27.22 -146.81
C PHE A 530 15.63 -27.10 -147.75
N LYS A 531 16.83 -27.53 -147.34
CA LYS A 531 18.02 -27.63 -148.24
C LYS A 531 18.22 -29.01 -148.87
N THR A 532 17.35 -29.97 -148.57
CA THR A 532 17.39 -31.33 -149.15
C THR A 532 16.16 -31.67 -150.00
N GLY A 533 15.36 -30.68 -150.38
CA GLY A 533 14.25 -30.83 -151.31
C GLY A 533 14.29 -29.80 -152.43
N TYR A 534 14.88 -30.23 -153.56
CA TYR A 534 14.88 -29.64 -154.91
C TYR A 534 15.63 -28.33 -155.17
#